data_AF-A0A9W9SG03-F1
#
_entry.id   AF-A0A9W9SG03-F1
#
_cell.length_a   1.000
_cell.length_b   1.000
_cell.length_c   1.000
_cell.angle_alpha   90.00
_cell.angle_beta   90.00
_cell.angle_gamma   90.00
#
_symmetry.space_group_name_H-M   'P 1'
#
loop_
_entity.id
_entity.type
_entity.pdbx_description
1 polymer ?
#
loop_
_entity_poly.entity_id
_entity_poly.type
_entity_poly.pdbx_seq_one_letter_code
_entity_poly.pdbx_strand_id
1 'polypeptide(L)'
;MSYLQAAQERSDTQSSLVLIPRTRVSPIKAESPSSVTVMDQVTFSRAALESALEGMFWDSYLPNSRCSSLLDYNQRILGGSISVVRELLPSSLLLRTAVGAMALRSAASTNNDPHSSKQQAMRLHASALQQVRKILTTRGKNDLEVLSATRVFSFYEALHALTTRKGTILVQPAWLNDPWEIHPKTVKDMLVDIILEVPSLYEGIDEMESNQRFDSNSRQPLQQSAYATIVRLLQWGEKFAIQGVSLRPNWQHHPGFTTEEIVGVHLMTFYWATLMLAHGAYLTISNGEPHGLDIDADDCCRKIIHCIPLFLHPSTGIFRQHLMPFPAMTAIRHLNLTHPSVLRPEREYLLSISETPQLAGMRKFMTSLHPQLFTDAEDIVTEPEK
;
A
#
# COMPACT_ATOMS: atom_id res chain seq x y z
N MET A 1 -16.81 -71.83 28.02
CA MET A 1 -15.86 -71.01 28.80
C MET A 1 -16.41 -69.59 28.82
N SER A 2 -17.50 -69.33 29.56
CA SER A 2 -17.55 -68.95 30.99
C SER A 2 -17.26 -67.46 31.23
N TYR A 3 -18.33 -66.65 31.29
CA TYR A 3 -18.83 -65.78 32.39
C TYR A 3 -18.05 -64.45 32.58
N LEU A 4 -18.60 -63.27 32.25
CA LEU A 4 -19.63 -62.41 32.90
C LEU A 4 -19.08 -61.47 34.02
N GLN A 5 -19.43 -60.17 33.88
CA GLN A 5 -19.56 -59.10 34.90
C GLN A 5 -18.31 -58.64 35.66
N ALA A 6 -18.20 -57.46 36.25
CA ALA A 6 -18.76 -56.10 36.14
C ALA A 6 -18.10 -55.35 37.30
N ALA A 7 -17.59 -54.13 37.12
CA ALA A 7 -17.49 -53.14 38.19
C ALA A 7 -17.16 -51.77 37.62
N GLN A 8 -17.80 -50.80 38.23
CA GLN A 8 -18.03 -49.43 37.83
C GLN A 8 -17.42 -48.57 38.92
N GLU A 9 -16.57 -47.60 38.58
CA GLU A 9 -16.27 -46.50 39.50
C GLU A 9 -15.98 -45.21 38.71
N ARG A 10 -16.71 -44.18 39.12
CA ARG A 10 -16.68 -42.79 38.66
C ARG A 10 -15.38 -42.11 39.08
N SER A 11 -14.92 -41.14 38.29
CA SER A 11 -14.60 -39.81 38.82
C SER A 11 -14.30 -38.85 37.67
N ASP A 12 -15.10 -37.80 37.62
CA ASP A 12 -14.91 -36.60 36.81
C ASP A 12 -13.53 -35.97 36.99
N THR A 13 -12.97 -35.42 35.91
CA THR A 13 -11.93 -34.39 35.98
C THR A 13 -12.28 -33.26 35.01
N GLN A 14 -13.22 -32.42 35.44
CA GLN A 14 -13.22 -31.00 35.08
C GLN A 14 -11.96 -30.36 35.67
N SER A 15 -11.04 -29.91 34.81
CA SER A 15 -9.89 -29.12 35.23
C SER A 15 -10.32 -27.66 35.39
N SER A 16 -10.68 -27.29 36.62
CA SER A 16 -10.84 -25.91 37.08
C SER A 16 -9.60 -25.49 37.88
N LEU A 17 -9.05 -24.33 37.54
CA LEU A 17 -8.36 -23.35 38.40
C LEU A 17 -7.43 -23.86 39.52
N VAL A 18 -6.12 -23.68 39.32
CA VAL A 18 -5.12 -23.60 40.40
C VAL A 18 -4.18 -22.43 40.06
N LEU A 19 -4.44 -21.25 40.63
CA LEU A 19 -3.87 -20.72 41.88
C LEU A 19 -2.38 -20.34 41.76
N ILE A 20 -2.17 -19.03 41.60
CA ILE A 20 -0.90 -18.31 41.70
C ILE A 20 -0.25 -18.57 43.07
N PRO A 21 1.04 -18.94 43.17
CA PRO A 21 1.72 -19.09 44.45
C PRO A 21 1.94 -17.72 45.11
N ARG A 22 1.39 -17.53 46.31
CA ARG A 22 1.82 -16.48 47.25
C ARG A 22 3.11 -16.93 47.92
N THR A 23 4.24 -16.37 47.50
CA THR A 23 5.48 -16.45 48.28
C THR A 23 5.46 -15.41 49.41
N ARG A 24 5.50 -15.91 50.63
CA ARG A 24 5.63 -15.17 51.89
C ARG A 24 7.11 -14.80 52.06
N VAL A 25 7.44 -13.52 52.05
CA VAL A 25 8.78 -13.01 52.43
C VAL A 25 8.60 -12.14 53.67
N SER A 26 9.26 -12.53 54.75
CA SER A 26 9.35 -11.76 56.01
C SER A 26 10.34 -10.59 55.86
N PRO A 27 10.21 -9.51 56.66
CA PRO A 27 10.66 -8.19 56.27
C PRO A 27 12.16 -8.00 56.51
N ILE A 28 12.90 -7.69 55.46
CA ILE A 28 14.21 -7.06 55.57
C ILE A 28 13.98 -5.56 55.36
N LYS A 29 14.34 -4.81 56.40
CA LYS A 29 14.31 -3.34 56.44
C LYS A 29 15.36 -2.83 55.46
N ALA A 30 14.92 -2.41 54.27
CA ALA A 30 15.71 -1.69 53.29
C ALA A 30 14.88 -0.50 52.78
N GLU A 31 15.56 0.63 52.65
CA GLU A 31 15.02 1.97 52.49
C GLU A 31 14.05 2.10 51.31
N SER A 32 13.01 2.89 51.54
CA SER A 32 11.93 3.20 50.62
C SER A 32 12.43 3.79 49.29
N PRO A 33 12.11 3.17 48.12
CA PRO A 33 12.03 3.90 46.87
C PRO A 33 10.66 4.57 46.81
N SER A 34 10.45 5.57 47.65
CA SER A 34 9.31 6.46 47.51
C SER A 34 9.48 7.28 46.23
N SER A 35 8.47 7.18 45.35
CA SER A 35 8.31 7.91 44.08
C SER A 35 8.91 7.26 42.83
N VAL A 36 8.40 6.07 42.46
CA VAL A 36 8.02 5.91 41.05
C VAL A 36 6.71 6.67 40.91
N THR A 37 6.77 7.87 40.39
CA THR A 37 5.64 8.78 40.30
C THR A 37 4.56 8.13 39.43
N VAL A 38 3.26 8.32 39.73
CA VAL A 38 2.16 7.84 38.86
C VAL A 38 2.35 8.31 37.41
N MET A 39 2.98 9.47 37.24
CA MET A 39 3.45 10.00 35.95
C MET A 39 4.42 9.05 35.24
N ASP A 40 5.37 8.43 35.95
CA ASP A 40 6.34 7.48 35.38
C ASP A 40 5.69 6.16 34.99
N GLN A 41 4.69 5.68 35.75
CA GLN A 41 3.91 4.49 35.37
C GLN A 41 3.02 4.74 34.16
N VAL A 42 2.36 5.89 34.08
CA VAL A 42 1.55 6.29 32.92
C VAL A 42 2.46 6.48 31.69
N THR A 43 3.62 7.11 31.86
CA THR A 43 4.60 7.30 30.77
C THR A 43 5.20 5.98 30.32
N PHE A 44 5.50 5.07 31.24
CA PHE A 44 6.00 3.72 30.93
C PHE A 44 4.95 2.88 30.22
N SER A 45 3.69 2.90 30.68
CA SER A 45 2.59 2.19 30.02
C SER A 45 2.33 2.72 28.59
N ARG A 46 2.49 4.03 28.39
CA ARG A 46 2.37 4.68 27.09
C ARG A 46 3.55 4.34 26.18
N ALA A 47 4.78 4.42 26.66
CA ALA A 47 5.97 4.05 25.89
C ALA A 47 5.96 2.57 25.50
N ALA A 48 5.53 1.69 26.41
CA ALA A 48 5.35 0.27 26.14
C ALA A 48 4.27 0.03 25.08
N LEU A 49 3.14 0.75 25.14
CA LEU A 49 2.09 0.68 24.13
C LEU A 49 2.58 1.19 22.76
N GLU A 50 3.28 2.32 22.72
CA GLU A 50 3.85 2.88 21.49
C GLU A 50 4.88 1.93 20.86
N SER A 51 5.76 1.35 21.67
CA SER A 51 6.73 0.34 21.21
C SER A 51 6.06 -0.95 20.73
N ALA A 52 4.99 -1.40 21.39
CA ALA A 52 4.21 -2.55 20.94
C ALA A 52 3.51 -2.28 19.59
N LEU A 53 2.93 -1.09 19.41
CA LEU A 53 2.31 -0.67 18.16
C LEU A 53 3.33 -0.59 17.01
N GLU A 54 4.52 -0.06 17.28
CA GLU A 54 5.61 -0.04 16.32
C GLU A 54 6.05 -1.46 15.94
N GLY A 55 6.27 -2.34 16.93
CA GLY A 55 6.63 -3.74 16.70
C GLY A 55 5.60 -4.45 15.82
N MET A 56 4.31 -4.30 16.16
CA MET A 56 3.19 -4.84 15.40
C MET A 56 3.11 -4.29 13.97
N PHE A 57 3.38 -2.99 13.79
CA PHE A 57 3.45 -2.40 12.46
C PHE A 57 4.53 -3.09 11.63
N TRP A 58 5.77 -3.17 12.12
CA TRP A 58 6.86 -3.79 11.37
C TRP A 58 6.64 -5.28 11.12
N ASP A 59 6.10 -6.01 12.10
CA ASP A 59 5.73 -7.42 11.96
C ASP A 59 4.66 -7.64 10.90
N SER A 60 3.69 -6.73 10.82
CA SER A 60 2.62 -6.84 9.83
C SER A 60 3.05 -6.36 8.45
N TYR A 61 3.80 -5.25 8.39
CA TYR A 61 4.10 -4.50 7.17
C TYR A 61 5.05 -5.27 6.26
N LEU A 62 6.08 -5.92 6.79
CA LEU A 62 6.96 -6.82 6.02
C LEU A 62 7.52 -7.91 6.97
N PRO A 63 6.78 -9.00 7.22
CA PRO A 63 7.11 -9.98 8.26
C PRO A 63 8.50 -10.61 8.11
N ASN A 64 8.99 -10.73 6.87
CA ASN A 64 10.28 -11.36 6.57
C ASN A 64 11.43 -10.35 6.36
N SER A 65 11.20 -9.03 6.51
CA SER A 65 12.24 -8.01 6.29
C SER A 65 13.07 -7.67 7.53
N ARG A 66 12.99 -8.46 8.61
CA ARG A 66 13.78 -8.25 9.84
C ARG A 66 15.24 -8.68 9.74
N CYS A 67 15.65 -9.30 8.63
CA CYS A 67 17.04 -9.67 8.42
C CYS A 67 17.86 -8.43 8.02
N SER A 68 18.87 -8.09 8.83
CA SER A 68 19.71 -6.88 8.68
C SER A 68 20.34 -6.74 7.29
N SER A 69 20.66 -7.85 6.61
CA SER A 69 21.26 -7.86 5.27
C SER A 69 20.28 -7.51 4.14
N LEU A 70 19.00 -7.88 4.27
CA LEU A 70 17.95 -7.53 3.31
C LEU A 70 17.60 -6.04 3.38
N LEU A 71 17.87 -5.40 4.53
CA LEU A 71 17.56 -3.98 4.73
C LEU A 71 18.52 -3.06 3.98
N ASP A 72 19.80 -3.39 3.82
CA ASP A 72 20.77 -2.51 3.15
C ASP A 72 20.47 -2.34 1.64
N TYR A 73 20.08 -3.42 0.95
CA TYR A 73 19.71 -3.37 -0.47
C TYR A 73 18.32 -2.75 -0.67
N ASN A 74 17.32 -3.21 0.10
CA ASN A 74 15.98 -2.64 0.05
C ASN A 74 15.96 -1.16 0.50
N GLN A 75 16.92 -0.71 1.31
CA GLN A 75 17.07 0.69 1.67
C GLN A 75 17.41 1.58 0.47
N ARG A 76 18.19 1.08 -0.49
CA ARG A 76 18.52 1.85 -1.71
C ARG A 76 17.35 1.92 -2.70
N ILE A 77 16.46 0.93 -2.68
CA ILE A 77 15.36 0.77 -3.66
C ILE A 77 14.01 1.26 -3.13
N LEU A 78 13.60 0.83 -1.92
CA LEU A 78 12.38 1.28 -1.21
C LEU A 78 12.64 2.20 -0.03
N GLY A 79 13.89 2.23 0.45
CA GLY A 79 14.20 2.69 1.79
C GLY A 79 13.87 4.11 2.06
N GLY A 80 13.98 5.05 1.12
CA GLY A 80 13.99 6.49 1.42
C GLY A 80 12.88 6.88 2.38
N SER A 81 11.62 6.65 2.00
CA SER A 81 10.48 6.90 2.90
C SER A 81 10.44 6.02 4.16
N ILE A 82 10.78 4.72 4.08
CA ILE A 82 10.68 3.79 5.23
C ILE A 82 11.81 3.99 6.25
N SER A 83 13.02 4.29 5.79
CA SER A 83 14.21 4.57 6.59
C SER A 83 14.06 5.92 7.26
N VAL A 84 13.58 6.94 6.53
CA VAL A 84 13.25 8.24 7.11
C VAL A 84 12.16 8.09 8.17
N VAL A 85 11.12 7.28 7.92
CA VAL A 85 10.10 6.99 8.95
C VAL A 85 10.74 6.39 10.19
N ARG A 86 11.62 5.38 10.06
CA ARG A 86 12.32 4.78 11.21
C ARG A 86 13.20 5.77 11.96
N GLU A 87 13.92 6.62 11.24
CA GLU A 87 14.82 7.63 11.81
C GLU A 87 14.04 8.69 12.60
N LEU A 88 12.91 9.15 12.06
CA LEU A 88 12.09 10.19 12.66
C LEU A 88 11.09 9.66 13.69
N LEU A 89 10.77 8.35 13.69
CA LEU A 89 9.75 7.77 14.56
C LEU A 89 9.97 8.05 16.05
N PRO A 90 11.20 7.96 16.62
CA PRO A 90 11.43 8.20 18.04
C PRO A 90 11.10 9.63 18.47
N SER A 91 11.29 10.61 17.59
CA SER A 91 11.12 12.04 17.88
C SER A 91 9.77 12.60 17.41
N SER A 92 9.07 11.91 16.50
CA SER A 92 7.83 12.36 15.88
C SER A 92 6.59 11.81 16.57
N LEU A 93 5.73 12.70 17.10
CA LEU A 93 4.39 12.30 17.56
C LEU A 93 3.46 11.97 16.38
N LEU A 94 3.58 12.71 15.27
CA LEU A 94 2.77 12.51 14.08
C LEU A 94 2.99 11.11 13.50
N LEU A 95 4.24 10.72 13.29
CA LEU A 95 4.60 9.42 12.73
C LEU A 95 4.19 8.28 13.67
N ARG A 96 4.39 8.41 14.99
CA ARG A 96 3.91 7.41 15.95
C ARG A 96 2.39 7.25 15.90
N THR A 97 1.66 8.35 15.80
CA THR A 97 0.20 8.33 15.66
C THR A 97 -0.22 7.63 14.35
N ALA A 98 0.46 7.94 13.25
CA ALA A 98 0.22 7.36 11.93
C ALA A 98 0.50 5.85 11.88
N VAL A 99 1.69 5.45 12.33
CA VAL A 99 2.13 4.06 12.41
C VAL A 99 1.22 3.25 13.35
N GLY A 100 0.85 3.81 14.50
CA GLY A 100 -0.08 3.17 15.44
C GLY A 100 -1.47 2.93 14.86
N ALA A 101 -2.00 3.88 14.07
CA ALA A 101 -3.26 3.70 13.36
C ALA A 101 -3.20 2.52 12.37
N MET A 102 -2.09 2.41 11.64
CA MET A 102 -1.84 1.32 10.68
C MET A 102 -1.69 -0.04 11.37
N ALA A 103 -0.93 -0.10 12.48
CA ALA A 103 -0.74 -1.29 13.29
C ALA A 103 -2.07 -1.85 13.82
N LEU A 104 -2.91 -0.99 14.40
CA LEU A 104 -4.21 -1.39 14.95
C LEU A 104 -5.18 -1.82 13.85
N ARG A 105 -5.18 -1.13 12.71
CA ARG A 105 -6.02 -1.53 11.56
C ARG A 105 -5.62 -2.91 11.03
N SER A 106 -4.31 -3.19 10.97
CA SER A 106 -3.77 -4.50 10.61
C SER A 106 -4.22 -5.59 11.58
N ALA A 107 -3.97 -5.39 12.87
CA ALA A 107 -4.32 -6.36 13.92
C ALA A 107 -5.83 -6.65 13.97
N ALA A 108 -6.67 -5.64 13.74
CA ALA A 108 -8.13 -5.78 13.67
C ALA A 108 -8.64 -6.48 12.39
N SER A 109 -7.76 -6.75 11.42
CA SER A 109 -8.09 -7.49 10.20
C SER A 109 -7.68 -8.97 10.25
N THR A 110 -6.69 -9.32 11.08
CA THR A 110 -6.17 -10.68 11.25
C THR A 110 -6.87 -11.44 12.37
N ASN A 111 -7.17 -10.76 13.47
CA ASN A 111 -8.00 -11.31 14.54
C ASN A 111 -9.45 -10.94 14.21
N ASN A 112 -10.38 -11.89 14.30
CA ASN A 112 -11.84 -11.68 14.24
C ASN A 112 -12.35 -10.84 15.45
N ASP A 113 -11.68 -9.73 15.73
CA ASP A 113 -11.69 -8.96 16.98
C ASP A 113 -12.29 -7.56 16.75
N PRO A 114 -12.66 -6.81 17.81
CA PRO A 114 -13.96 -6.20 17.93
C PRO A 114 -13.98 -4.83 17.25
N HIS A 115 -15.20 -4.35 16.99
CA HIS A 115 -15.48 -3.00 16.50
C HIS A 115 -14.65 -1.89 17.20
N SER A 116 -14.24 -2.10 18.45
CA SER A 116 -13.38 -1.20 19.24
C SER A 116 -12.01 -0.94 18.62
N SER A 117 -11.30 -1.97 18.14
CA SER A 117 -9.94 -1.81 17.57
C SER A 117 -9.97 -1.07 16.23
N LYS A 118 -11.00 -1.34 15.40
CA LYS A 118 -11.24 -0.59 14.15
C LYS A 118 -11.57 0.87 14.44
N GLN A 119 -12.43 1.13 15.42
CA GLN A 119 -12.77 2.48 15.83
C GLN A 119 -11.56 3.24 16.40
N GLN A 120 -10.70 2.58 17.18
CA GLN A 120 -9.48 3.17 17.72
C GLN A 120 -8.46 3.49 16.61
N ALA A 121 -8.30 2.60 15.63
CA ALA A 121 -7.47 2.86 14.46
C ALA A 121 -7.97 4.10 13.68
N MET A 122 -9.29 4.22 13.46
CA MET A 122 -9.89 5.40 12.82
C MET A 122 -9.64 6.69 13.61
N ARG A 123 -9.75 6.66 14.94
CA ARG A 123 -9.48 7.82 15.79
C ARG A 123 -8.02 8.27 15.69
N LEU A 124 -7.07 7.34 15.72
CA LEU A 124 -5.65 7.66 15.55
C LEU A 124 -5.36 8.22 14.15
N HIS A 125 -5.96 7.63 13.11
CA HIS A 125 -5.82 8.14 11.75
C HIS A 125 -6.36 9.59 11.63
N ALA A 126 -7.56 9.86 12.14
CA ALA A 126 -8.13 11.21 12.17
C ALA A 126 -7.26 12.20 12.97
N SER A 127 -6.69 11.76 14.09
CA SER A 127 -5.77 12.56 14.90
C SER A 127 -4.49 12.90 14.14
N ALA A 128 -3.92 11.95 13.39
CA ALA A 128 -2.74 12.21 12.58
C ALA A 128 -3.05 13.20 11.43
N LEU A 129 -4.21 13.08 10.77
CA LEU A 129 -4.64 14.06 9.75
C LEU A 129 -4.80 15.47 10.34
N GLN A 130 -5.34 15.59 11.55
CA GLN A 130 -5.43 16.87 12.25
C GLN A 130 -4.04 17.46 12.57
N GLN A 131 -3.08 16.61 12.96
CA GLN A 131 -1.70 17.02 13.20
C GLN A 131 -1.03 17.51 11.91
N VAL A 132 -1.17 16.77 10.79
CA VAL A 132 -0.69 17.20 9.46
C VAL A 132 -1.26 18.57 9.10
N ARG A 133 -2.59 18.73 9.19
CA ARG A 133 -3.26 20.00 8.91
C ARG A 133 -2.70 21.13 9.78
N LYS A 134 -2.53 20.90 11.08
CA LYS A 134 -1.98 21.89 12.00
C LYS A 134 -0.56 22.30 11.59
N ILE A 135 0.32 21.35 11.29
CA ILE A 135 1.69 21.65 10.87
C ILE A 135 1.70 22.47 9.58
N LEU A 136 0.93 22.05 8.57
CA LEU A 136 0.78 22.77 7.30
C LEU A 136 0.31 24.22 7.50
N THR A 137 -0.64 24.46 8.41
CA THR A 137 -1.16 25.81 8.68
C THR A 137 -0.26 26.70 9.55
N THR A 138 0.61 26.12 10.38
CA THR A 138 1.34 26.88 11.43
C THR A 138 2.81 27.09 11.11
N ARG A 139 3.47 26.12 10.49
CA ARG A 139 4.91 26.20 10.20
C ARG A 139 5.21 26.63 8.78
N GLY A 140 4.30 26.44 7.83
CA GLY A 140 4.48 26.81 6.42
C GLY A 140 5.72 26.19 5.76
N LYS A 141 6.33 25.17 6.35
CA LYS A 141 7.54 24.51 5.85
C LYS A 141 7.20 23.10 5.38
N ASN A 142 7.80 22.73 4.25
CA ASN A 142 7.73 21.39 3.67
C ASN A 142 8.58 20.45 4.53
N ASP A 143 7.99 19.96 5.62
CA ASP A 143 8.69 19.15 6.61
C ASP A 143 8.74 17.70 6.16
N LEU A 144 9.92 17.09 6.26
CA LEU A 144 10.13 15.68 5.96
C LEU A 144 9.27 14.79 6.87
N GLU A 145 8.94 15.24 8.09
CA GLU A 145 8.00 14.55 8.99
C GLU A 145 6.59 14.48 8.38
N VAL A 146 6.11 15.58 7.78
CA VAL A 146 4.79 15.66 7.15
C VAL A 146 4.75 14.84 5.87
N LEU A 147 5.79 14.95 5.05
CA LEU A 147 5.93 14.14 3.84
C LEU A 147 5.99 12.65 4.19
N SER A 148 6.75 12.29 5.22
CA SER A 148 6.86 10.93 5.72
C SER A 148 5.56 10.44 6.32
N ALA A 149 4.78 11.27 7.03
CA ALA A 149 3.48 10.87 7.55
C ALA A 149 2.46 10.64 6.43
N THR A 150 2.53 11.45 5.37
CA THR A 150 1.74 11.29 4.14
C THR A 150 2.17 10.05 3.34
N ARG A 151 3.43 9.60 3.52
CA ARG A 151 4.03 8.41 2.92
C ARG A 151 4.07 7.15 3.80
N VAL A 152 3.97 7.21 5.13
CA VAL A 152 3.16 6.26 5.93
C VAL A 152 1.72 6.55 5.52
N PHE A 153 0.66 5.82 5.81
CA PHE A 153 -0.59 6.01 5.03
C PHE A 153 -0.43 5.83 3.48
N SER A 154 0.78 5.60 2.93
CA SER A 154 1.16 5.80 1.51
C SER A 154 0.23 5.22 0.47
N PHE A 155 0.36 5.82 -0.72
CA PHE A 155 -0.42 5.62 -1.94
C PHE A 155 -1.89 6.01 -1.84
N TYR A 156 -2.46 6.23 -0.66
CA TYR A 156 -3.80 6.80 -0.58
C TYR A 156 -3.87 8.19 -1.19
N GLU A 157 -2.90 9.09 -1.01
CA GLU A 157 -2.99 10.42 -1.61
C GLU A 157 -2.84 10.40 -3.12
N ALA A 158 -1.87 9.65 -3.66
CA ALA A 158 -1.73 9.50 -5.12
C ALA A 158 -2.93 8.77 -5.72
N LEU A 159 -3.40 7.68 -5.10
CA LEU A 159 -4.60 6.95 -5.51
C LEU A 159 -5.85 7.82 -5.38
N HIS A 160 -5.98 8.58 -4.30
CA HIS A 160 -7.08 9.49 -4.06
C HIS A 160 -7.09 10.60 -5.11
N ALA A 161 -5.96 11.27 -5.32
CA ALA A 161 -5.75 12.27 -6.37
C ALA A 161 -6.08 11.72 -7.77
N LEU A 162 -5.70 10.47 -8.05
CA LEU A 162 -6.07 9.80 -9.31
C LEU A 162 -7.57 9.48 -9.39
N THR A 163 -8.19 9.04 -8.30
CA THR A 163 -9.64 8.75 -8.26
C THR A 163 -10.49 10.01 -8.35
N THR A 164 -10.04 11.11 -7.75
CA THR A 164 -10.70 12.42 -7.83
C THR A 164 -10.28 13.21 -9.06
N ARG A 165 -9.24 12.75 -9.77
CA ARG A 165 -8.61 13.43 -10.92
C ARG A 165 -8.24 14.87 -10.57
N LYS A 166 -7.63 15.04 -9.39
CA LYS A 166 -7.20 16.34 -8.86
C LYS A 166 -5.71 16.36 -8.60
N GLY A 167 -5.04 17.38 -9.12
CA GLY A 167 -3.64 17.66 -8.86
C GLY A 167 -3.36 17.80 -7.36
N THR A 168 -2.15 17.43 -6.98
CA THR A 168 -1.71 17.45 -5.58
C THR A 168 -0.63 18.49 -5.36
N ILE A 169 -0.63 19.13 -4.18
CA ILE A 169 0.42 20.08 -3.80
C ILE A 169 1.82 19.42 -3.77
N LEU A 170 1.88 18.09 -3.64
CA LEU A 170 3.12 17.33 -3.56
C LEU A 170 3.94 17.36 -4.85
N VAL A 171 3.35 17.80 -5.98
CA VAL A 171 4.06 18.00 -7.26
C VAL A 171 4.85 19.31 -7.29
N GLN A 172 4.64 20.21 -6.32
CA GLN A 172 5.32 21.49 -6.31
C GLN A 172 6.82 21.29 -5.99
N PRO A 173 7.73 22.10 -6.58
CA PRO A 173 9.18 21.96 -6.36
C PRO A 173 9.57 21.93 -4.88
N ALA A 174 8.83 22.66 -4.06
CA ALA A 174 9.06 22.77 -2.62
C ALA A 174 8.81 21.44 -1.87
N TRP A 175 7.96 20.55 -2.41
CA TRP A 175 7.74 19.20 -1.87
C TRP A 175 8.60 18.14 -2.56
N LEU A 176 8.93 18.37 -3.83
CA LEU A 176 9.79 17.48 -4.59
C LEU A 176 11.26 17.63 -4.19
N ASN A 177 11.73 18.78 -3.72
CA ASN A 177 13.17 19.02 -3.52
C ASN A 177 13.52 19.26 -2.04
N ASP A 178 12.87 20.23 -1.38
CA ASP A 178 13.28 20.70 -0.05
C ASP A 178 13.38 19.58 1.00
N PRO A 179 12.43 18.62 1.10
CA PRO A 179 12.51 17.54 2.08
C PRO A 179 13.67 16.55 1.82
N TRP A 180 14.21 16.57 0.60
CA TRP A 180 15.24 15.64 0.10
C TRP A 180 16.63 16.27 0.04
N GLU A 181 16.80 17.50 0.54
CA GLU A 181 18.13 18.15 0.60
C GLU A 181 19.12 17.36 1.45
N ILE A 182 18.64 16.77 2.55
CA ILE A 182 19.46 16.03 3.52
C ILE A 182 19.45 14.53 3.20
N HIS A 183 18.30 14.00 2.74
CA HIS A 183 18.13 12.57 2.46
C HIS A 183 17.98 12.35 0.95
N PRO A 184 18.90 11.59 0.31
CA PRO A 184 18.81 11.34 -1.13
C PRO A 184 17.57 10.54 -1.47
N LYS A 185 16.89 10.91 -2.56
CA LYS A 185 15.76 10.16 -3.11
C LYS A 185 16.18 8.75 -3.51
N THR A 186 15.33 7.78 -3.21
CA THR A 186 15.47 6.42 -3.74
C THR A 186 14.85 6.27 -5.12
N VAL A 187 15.11 5.12 -5.75
CA VAL A 187 14.49 4.71 -7.02
C VAL A 187 12.96 4.81 -6.94
N LYS A 188 12.36 4.38 -5.82
CA LYS A 188 10.93 4.52 -5.57
C LYS A 188 10.50 5.98 -5.48
N ASP A 189 11.22 6.81 -4.74
CA ASP A 189 10.83 8.21 -4.54
C ASP A 189 10.80 8.96 -5.88
N MET A 190 11.78 8.72 -6.76
CA MET A 190 11.79 9.27 -8.11
C MET A 190 10.59 8.82 -8.96
N LEU A 191 10.15 7.56 -8.84
CA LEU A 191 8.95 7.07 -9.54
C LEU A 191 7.68 7.72 -8.97
N VAL A 192 7.58 7.84 -7.65
CA VAL A 192 6.45 8.50 -6.97
C VAL A 192 6.31 9.95 -7.40
N ASP A 193 7.41 10.69 -7.54
CA ASP A 193 7.37 12.06 -8.04
C ASP A 193 6.70 12.15 -9.42
N ILE A 194 7.01 11.21 -10.32
CA ILE A 194 6.38 11.14 -11.66
C ILE A 194 4.89 10.75 -11.55
N ILE A 195 4.55 9.81 -10.67
CA ILE A 195 3.15 9.39 -10.42
C ILE A 195 2.29 10.58 -9.99
N LEU A 196 2.83 11.46 -9.13
CA LEU A 196 2.11 12.61 -8.60
C LEU A 196 1.77 13.67 -9.66
N GLU A 197 2.37 13.61 -10.86
CA GLU A 197 2.06 14.48 -11.99
C GLU A 197 0.81 14.03 -12.76
N VAL A 198 0.51 12.72 -12.77
CA VAL A 198 -0.58 12.14 -13.56
C VAL A 198 -1.97 12.68 -13.17
N PRO A 199 -2.32 12.88 -11.88
CA PRO A 199 -3.58 13.50 -11.51
C PRO A 199 -3.82 14.87 -12.16
N SER A 200 -2.78 15.70 -12.27
CA SER A 200 -2.87 17.03 -12.90
C SER A 200 -3.15 16.94 -14.40
N LEU A 201 -2.68 15.89 -15.08
CA LEU A 201 -3.02 15.65 -16.49
C LEU A 201 -4.52 15.39 -16.64
N TYR A 202 -5.09 14.55 -15.77
CA TYR A 202 -6.52 14.24 -15.78
C TYR A 202 -7.40 15.40 -15.31
N GLU A 203 -6.93 16.21 -14.36
CA GLU A 203 -7.59 17.46 -14.01
C GLU A 203 -7.69 18.39 -15.23
N GLY A 204 -6.59 18.53 -15.99
CA GLY A 204 -6.59 19.30 -17.23
C GLY A 204 -7.55 18.72 -18.28
N ILE A 205 -7.67 17.39 -18.39
CA ILE A 205 -8.66 16.74 -19.26
C ILE A 205 -10.10 17.07 -18.82
N ASP A 206 -10.38 17.04 -17.51
CA ASP A 206 -11.72 17.34 -17.00
C ASP A 206 -12.08 18.82 -17.23
N GLU A 207 -11.12 19.72 -17.04
CA GLU A 207 -11.25 21.13 -17.41
C GLU A 207 -11.47 21.31 -18.91
N MET A 208 -10.81 20.49 -19.73
CA MET A 208 -11.01 20.44 -21.19
C MET A 208 -12.43 20.07 -21.58
N GLU A 209 -12.97 19.00 -20.99
CA GLU A 209 -14.31 18.50 -21.28
C GLU A 209 -15.40 19.46 -20.78
N SER A 210 -15.17 20.12 -19.63
CA SER A 210 -16.13 21.09 -19.08
C SER A 210 -16.21 22.38 -19.89
N ASN A 211 -15.12 22.79 -20.56
CA ASN A 211 -15.07 24.02 -21.33
C ASN A 211 -15.26 23.70 -22.81
N GLN A 212 -16.47 23.93 -23.35
CA GLN A 212 -16.87 23.65 -24.74
C GLN A 212 -16.01 24.33 -25.85
N ARG A 213 -14.96 25.10 -25.49
CA ARG A 213 -14.09 25.89 -26.37
C ARG A 213 -12.60 25.67 -26.12
N PHE A 214 -12.15 24.43 -25.99
CA PHE A 214 -10.71 24.16 -26.05
C PHE A 214 -10.20 24.20 -27.49
N ASP A 215 -9.65 25.36 -27.86
CA ASP A 215 -8.91 25.52 -29.12
C ASP A 215 -7.59 24.72 -29.09
N SER A 216 -7.00 24.48 -30.26
CA SER A 216 -5.76 23.72 -30.38
C SER A 216 -4.59 24.33 -29.58
N ASN A 217 -4.60 25.66 -29.40
CA ASN A 217 -3.57 26.39 -28.65
C ASN A 217 -3.63 26.10 -27.14
N SER A 218 -4.83 25.91 -26.59
CA SER A 218 -5.04 25.60 -25.16
C SER A 218 -4.70 24.14 -24.81
N ARG A 219 -4.69 23.24 -25.81
CA ARG A 219 -4.33 21.82 -25.64
C ARG A 219 -2.83 21.57 -25.63
N GLN A 220 -2.08 22.37 -26.38
CA GLN A 220 -0.64 22.19 -26.58
C GLN A 220 0.16 22.11 -25.26
N PRO A 221 -0.07 22.98 -24.24
CA PRO A 221 0.68 22.89 -22.98
C PRO A 221 0.40 21.59 -22.22
N LEU A 222 -0.86 21.15 -22.19
CA LEU A 222 -1.24 19.91 -21.50
C LEU A 222 -0.70 18.68 -22.25
N GLN A 223 -0.72 18.70 -23.58
CA GLN A 223 -0.13 17.66 -24.43
C GLN A 223 1.39 17.56 -24.20
N GLN A 224 2.09 18.70 -24.14
CA GLN A 224 3.52 18.75 -23.81
C GLN A 224 3.81 18.20 -22.41
N SER A 225 2.96 18.54 -21.43
CA SER A 225 3.08 18.00 -20.08
C SER A 225 2.93 16.48 -20.07
N ALA A 226 1.90 15.94 -20.73
CA ALA A 226 1.68 14.50 -20.82
C ALA A 226 2.85 13.78 -21.51
N TYR A 227 3.35 14.34 -22.62
CA TYR A 227 4.53 13.82 -23.33
C TYR A 227 5.78 13.82 -22.43
N ALA A 228 6.04 14.91 -21.72
CA ALA A 228 7.19 15.02 -20.82
C ALA A 228 7.12 14.01 -19.66
N THR A 229 5.93 13.80 -19.08
CA THR A 229 5.71 12.77 -18.05
C THR A 229 6.00 11.37 -18.60
N ILE A 230 5.53 11.05 -19.82
CA ILE A 230 5.82 9.76 -20.48
C ILE A 230 7.32 9.58 -20.71
N VAL A 231 8.01 10.60 -21.25
CA VAL A 231 9.47 10.54 -21.49
C VAL A 231 10.22 10.29 -20.19
N ARG A 232 9.85 10.97 -19.09
CA ARG A 232 10.46 10.73 -17.78
C ARG A 232 10.20 9.33 -17.24
N LEU A 233 9.01 8.77 -17.47
CA LEU A 233 8.75 7.37 -17.12
C LEU A 233 9.67 6.44 -17.91
N LEU A 234 9.75 6.60 -19.23
CA LEU A 234 10.60 5.76 -20.07
C LEU A 234 12.08 5.86 -19.68
N GLN A 235 12.58 7.06 -19.38
CA GLN A 235 13.95 7.27 -18.87
C GLN A 235 14.16 6.60 -17.51
N TRP A 236 13.17 6.68 -16.61
CA TRP A 236 13.22 5.95 -15.34
C TRP A 236 13.27 4.44 -15.59
N GLY A 237 12.46 3.93 -16.53
CA GLY A 237 12.43 2.53 -16.92
C GLY A 237 13.76 2.05 -17.50
N GLU A 238 14.34 2.80 -18.43
CA GLU A 238 15.66 2.49 -19.02
C GLU A 238 16.75 2.38 -17.94
N LYS A 239 16.72 3.28 -16.96
CA LYS A 239 17.76 3.37 -15.93
C LYS A 239 17.57 2.40 -14.77
N PHE A 240 16.33 2.10 -14.39
CA PHE A 240 16.01 1.43 -13.12
C PHE A 240 15.09 0.21 -13.25
N ALA A 241 14.50 -0.06 -14.42
CA ALA A 241 13.61 -1.21 -14.57
C ALA A 241 14.36 -2.52 -14.30
N ILE A 242 13.73 -3.39 -13.52
CA ILE A 242 14.29 -4.69 -13.17
C ILE A 242 13.94 -5.66 -14.29
N GLN A 243 14.91 -5.92 -15.17
CA GLN A 243 14.77 -6.80 -16.34
C GLN A 243 14.49 -8.28 -15.98
N GLY A 244 14.68 -8.65 -14.71
CA GLY A 244 14.55 -10.03 -14.21
C GLY A 244 13.24 -10.34 -13.48
N VAL A 245 12.23 -9.45 -13.48
CA VAL A 245 10.92 -9.80 -12.92
C VAL A 245 10.36 -10.96 -13.76
N SER A 246 10.26 -12.16 -13.19
CA SER A 246 9.74 -13.33 -13.89
C SER A 246 8.30 -13.08 -14.32
N LEU A 247 8.12 -12.65 -15.58
CA LEU A 247 6.84 -12.44 -16.26
C LEU A 247 6.18 -13.75 -16.70
N ARG A 248 6.80 -14.90 -16.36
CA ARG A 248 6.17 -16.18 -16.58
C ARG A 248 4.85 -16.18 -15.82
N PRO A 249 3.79 -16.74 -16.41
CA PRO A 249 2.54 -16.92 -15.70
C PRO A 249 2.76 -17.82 -14.46
N ASN A 250 3.05 -17.20 -13.31
CA ASN A 250 3.47 -17.88 -12.09
C ASN A 250 2.31 -18.60 -11.37
N TRP A 251 1.15 -18.75 -12.03
CA TRP A 251 0.00 -19.49 -11.51
C TRP A 251 0.28 -20.99 -11.31
N GLN A 252 1.41 -21.51 -11.81
CA GLN A 252 1.83 -22.93 -11.67
C GLN A 252 2.84 -23.24 -10.55
N HIS A 253 3.01 -22.32 -9.58
CA HIS A 253 3.86 -22.43 -8.37
C HIS A 253 5.25 -21.79 -8.48
N HIS A 254 5.64 -21.08 -7.43
CA HIS A 254 7.03 -20.98 -6.99
C HIS A 254 7.09 -21.03 -5.44
N PRO A 255 7.86 -21.94 -4.84
CA PRO A 255 8.13 -21.95 -3.42
C PRO A 255 9.25 -20.95 -3.12
N GLY A 256 8.93 -19.89 -2.37
CA GLY A 256 9.90 -18.93 -1.83
C GLY A 256 10.22 -17.77 -2.76
N PHE A 257 9.54 -16.64 -2.57
CA PHE A 257 9.97 -15.34 -3.10
C PHE A 257 10.78 -14.59 -2.04
N THR A 258 11.88 -13.99 -2.48
CA THR A 258 12.64 -13.05 -1.67
C THR A 258 11.88 -11.73 -1.53
N THR A 259 12.15 -11.00 -0.45
CA THR A 259 11.62 -9.64 -0.27
C THR A 259 12.03 -8.74 -1.44
N GLU A 260 13.25 -8.90 -1.98
CA GLU A 260 13.79 -8.11 -3.08
C GLU A 260 13.00 -8.30 -4.39
N GLU A 261 12.59 -9.51 -4.70
CA GLU A 261 11.73 -9.78 -5.86
C GLU A 261 10.37 -9.10 -5.71
N ILE A 262 9.76 -9.17 -4.52
CA ILE A 262 8.48 -8.50 -4.24
C ILE A 262 8.61 -6.97 -4.38
N VAL A 263 9.71 -6.41 -3.89
CA VAL A 263 10.06 -5.00 -4.06
C VAL A 263 10.19 -4.62 -5.54
N GLY A 264 10.90 -5.43 -6.30
CA GLY A 264 11.14 -5.15 -7.70
C GLY A 264 9.85 -5.22 -8.53
N VAL A 265 9.07 -6.28 -8.32
CA VAL A 265 7.75 -6.44 -8.91
C VAL A 265 6.85 -5.25 -8.56
N HIS A 266 6.85 -4.79 -7.31
CA HIS A 266 6.08 -3.62 -6.90
C HIS A 266 6.44 -2.39 -7.71
N LEU A 267 7.72 -2.04 -7.80
CA LEU A 267 8.14 -0.87 -8.58
C LEU A 267 7.75 -0.99 -10.06
N MET A 268 7.92 -2.18 -10.65
CA MET A 268 7.54 -2.42 -12.03
C MET A 268 6.03 -2.30 -12.25
N THR A 269 5.20 -2.85 -11.36
CA THR A 269 3.73 -2.72 -11.47
C THR A 269 3.27 -1.26 -11.37
N PHE A 270 3.93 -0.44 -10.54
CA PHE A 270 3.67 1.00 -10.51
C PHE A 270 4.08 1.66 -11.82
N TYR A 271 5.31 1.41 -12.27
CA TYR A 271 5.80 1.94 -13.53
C TYR A 271 4.86 1.64 -14.70
N TRP A 272 4.45 0.39 -14.89
CA TRP A 272 3.53 -0.01 -15.96
C TRP A 272 2.17 0.67 -15.82
N ALA A 273 1.59 0.71 -14.61
CA ALA A 273 0.29 1.34 -14.38
C ALA A 273 0.35 2.86 -14.65
N THR A 274 1.40 3.54 -14.22
CA THR A 274 1.60 4.97 -14.48
C THR A 274 1.83 5.25 -15.95
N LEU A 275 2.58 4.38 -16.65
CA LEU A 275 2.80 4.49 -18.08
C LEU A 275 1.48 4.34 -18.85
N MET A 276 0.64 3.37 -18.49
CA MET A 276 -0.70 3.21 -19.08
C MET A 276 -1.57 4.46 -18.89
N LEU A 277 -1.59 5.03 -17.68
CA LEU A 277 -2.37 6.23 -17.39
C LEU A 277 -1.86 7.46 -18.12
N ALA A 278 -0.55 7.71 -18.11
CA ALA A 278 0.05 8.84 -18.80
C ALA A 278 -0.14 8.73 -20.33
N HIS A 279 0.03 7.53 -20.89
CA HIS A 279 -0.25 7.24 -22.29
C HIS A 279 -1.71 7.47 -22.65
N GLY A 280 -2.65 6.92 -21.86
CA GLY A 280 -4.08 7.14 -22.08
C GLY A 280 -4.50 8.61 -21.96
N ALA A 281 -3.91 9.35 -21.02
CA ALA A 281 -4.11 10.79 -20.90
C ALA A 281 -3.62 11.52 -22.17
N TYR A 282 -2.41 11.22 -22.65
CA TYR A 282 -1.89 11.81 -23.88
C TYR A 282 -2.80 11.56 -25.09
N LEU A 283 -3.24 10.31 -25.29
CA LEU A 283 -4.14 9.96 -26.39
C LEU A 283 -5.45 10.74 -26.28
N THR A 284 -6.01 10.87 -25.08
CA THR A 284 -7.24 11.65 -24.86
C THR A 284 -7.05 13.12 -25.23
N ILE A 285 -5.97 13.76 -24.77
CA ILE A 285 -5.64 15.16 -25.05
C ILE A 285 -5.41 15.39 -26.55
N SER A 286 -4.78 14.43 -27.21
CA SER A 286 -4.37 14.48 -28.62
C SER A 286 -5.45 13.97 -29.59
N ASN A 287 -6.67 13.69 -29.12
CA ASN A 287 -7.75 13.07 -29.92
C ASN A 287 -7.35 11.75 -30.61
N GLY A 288 -6.52 10.95 -29.96
CA GLY A 288 -6.04 9.66 -30.47
C GLY A 288 -4.78 9.75 -31.33
N GLU A 289 -4.26 10.94 -31.64
CA GLU A 289 -3.00 11.08 -32.34
C GLU A 289 -1.84 10.50 -31.50
N PRO A 290 -1.01 9.61 -32.06
CA PRO A 290 0.07 8.97 -31.32
C PRO A 290 1.26 9.91 -31.12
N HIS A 291 1.94 9.81 -29.98
CA HIS A 291 3.19 10.54 -29.73
C HIS A 291 4.43 9.93 -30.41
N GLY A 292 4.30 8.82 -31.14
CA GLY A 292 5.43 8.14 -31.79
C GLY A 292 6.41 7.42 -30.84
N LEU A 293 6.03 7.22 -29.58
CA LEU A 293 6.79 6.40 -28.63
C LEU A 293 6.14 5.01 -28.58
N ASP A 294 6.95 3.97 -28.53
CA ASP A 294 6.50 2.58 -28.52
C ASP A 294 6.00 2.19 -27.12
N ILE A 295 4.69 2.33 -26.89
CA ILE A 295 4.05 1.97 -25.62
C ILE A 295 2.90 1.02 -25.90
N ASP A 296 3.08 -0.23 -25.49
CA ASP A 296 2.04 -1.25 -25.52
C ASP A 296 1.32 -1.29 -24.16
N ALA A 297 0.11 -0.71 -24.12
CA ALA A 297 -0.73 -0.71 -22.93
C ALA A 297 -1.27 -2.10 -22.60
N ASP A 298 -1.50 -2.96 -23.61
CA ASP A 298 -1.95 -4.34 -23.40
C ASP A 298 -0.84 -5.19 -22.77
N ASP A 299 0.40 -5.00 -23.21
CA ASP A 299 1.56 -5.64 -22.59
C ASP A 299 1.78 -5.16 -21.15
N CYS A 300 1.65 -3.86 -20.88
CA CYS A 300 1.67 -3.33 -19.50
C CYS A 300 0.58 -3.97 -18.63
N CYS A 301 -0.65 -4.06 -19.14
CA CYS A 301 -1.78 -4.70 -18.46
C CYS A 301 -1.48 -6.17 -18.13
N ARG A 302 -1.02 -6.94 -19.12
CA ARG A 302 -0.62 -8.34 -18.96
C ARG A 302 0.43 -8.53 -17.88
N LYS A 303 1.49 -7.72 -17.92
CA LYS A 303 2.57 -7.76 -16.94
C LYS A 303 2.06 -7.49 -15.53
N ILE A 304 1.15 -6.53 -15.34
CA ILE A 304 0.54 -6.26 -14.03
C ILE A 304 -0.29 -7.45 -13.55
N ILE A 305 -1.16 -8.00 -14.40
CA ILE A 305 -2.05 -9.11 -14.02
C ILE A 305 -1.25 -10.35 -13.63
N HIS A 306 -0.19 -10.68 -14.39
CA HIS A 306 0.71 -11.79 -14.06
C HIS A 306 1.44 -11.62 -12.73
N CYS A 307 1.57 -10.40 -12.22
CA CYS A 307 2.22 -10.12 -10.95
C CYS A 307 1.28 -10.22 -9.73
N ILE A 308 -0.04 -10.16 -9.91
CA ILE A 308 -1.03 -10.25 -8.81
C ILE A 308 -0.76 -11.42 -7.84
N PRO A 309 -0.52 -12.67 -8.28
CA PRO A 309 -0.32 -13.79 -7.35
C PRO A 309 0.91 -13.62 -6.45
N LEU A 310 1.94 -12.88 -6.89
CA LEU A 310 3.14 -12.62 -6.09
C LEU A 310 2.81 -11.83 -4.81
N PHE A 311 1.80 -10.95 -4.90
CA PHE A 311 1.35 -10.16 -3.75
C PHE A 311 0.40 -10.91 -2.82
N LEU A 312 -0.05 -12.11 -3.21
CA LEU A 312 -0.83 -13.00 -2.34
C LEU A 312 0.06 -13.86 -1.44
N HIS A 313 1.38 -13.87 -1.67
CA HIS A 313 2.31 -14.60 -0.83
C HIS A 313 2.29 -14.08 0.62
N PRO A 314 2.30 -14.95 1.65
CA PRO A 314 2.27 -14.52 3.06
C PRO A 314 3.42 -13.57 3.45
N SER A 315 4.61 -13.72 2.84
CA SER A 315 5.76 -12.83 3.03
C SER A 315 5.48 -11.35 2.74
N THR A 316 4.48 -11.07 1.89
CA THR A 316 4.10 -9.71 1.51
C THR A 316 3.34 -9.00 2.64
N GLY A 317 2.89 -9.71 3.68
CA GLY A 317 2.23 -9.12 4.85
C GLY A 317 1.04 -8.23 4.47
N ILE A 318 0.78 -7.18 5.26
CA ILE A 318 -0.20 -6.14 4.90
C ILE A 318 0.31 -5.18 3.82
N PHE A 319 1.60 -5.24 3.46
CA PHE A 319 2.17 -4.41 2.40
C PHE A 319 1.35 -4.50 1.11
N ARG A 320 0.85 -5.71 0.77
CA ARG A 320 0.03 -5.96 -0.42
C ARG A 320 -1.19 -5.03 -0.53
N GLN A 321 -1.77 -4.61 0.59
CA GLN A 321 -2.91 -3.69 0.63
C GLN A 321 -2.53 -2.27 0.20
N HIS A 322 -1.25 -1.91 0.27
CA HIS A 322 -0.71 -0.63 -0.19
C HIS A 322 -0.10 -0.70 -1.59
N LEU A 323 0.40 -1.87 -1.98
CA LEU A 323 1.12 -2.02 -3.23
C LEU A 323 0.20 -2.30 -4.42
N MET A 324 -0.75 -3.22 -4.30
CA MET A 324 -1.45 -3.72 -5.48
C MET A 324 -2.75 -3.05 -5.89
N PRO A 325 -3.51 -2.37 -5.03
CA PRO A 325 -4.77 -1.80 -5.49
C PRO A 325 -4.63 -0.85 -6.67
N PHE A 326 -3.67 0.08 -6.63
CA PHE A 326 -3.48 1.04 -7.73
C PHE A 326 -3.13 0.36 -9.07
N PRO A 327 -2.09 -0.49 -9.16
CA PRO A 327 -1.78 -1.16 -10.42
C PRO A 327 -2.90 -2.10 -10.88
N ALA A 328 -3.46 -2.89 -9.96
CA ALA A 328 -4.53 -3.83 -10.30
C ALA A 328 -5.78 -3.12 -10.81
N MET A 329 -6.21 -2.02 -10.16
CA MET A 329 -7.34 -1.23 -10.64
C MET A 329 -7.10 -0.64 -12.03
N THR A 330 -5.89 -0.15 -12.29
CA THR A 330 -5.52 0.40 -13.61
C THR A 330 -5.59 -0.69 -14.69
N ALA A 331 -5.02 -1.86 -14.42
CA ALA A 331 -5.04 -3.00 -15.34
C ALA A 331 -6.46 -3.55 -15.57
N ILE A 332 -7.25 -3.73 -14.51
CA ILE A 332 -8.64 -4.21 -14.61
C ILE A 332 -9.49 -3.20 -15.41
N ARG A 333 -9.33 -1.89 -15.16
CA ARG A 333 -10.04 -0.87 -15.94
C ARG A 333 -9.67 -0.92 -17.42
N HIS A 334 -8.38 -1.04 -17.74
CA HIS A 334 -7.92 -1.19 -19.12
C HIS A 334 -8.53 -2.43 -19.75
N LEU A 335 -8.45 -3.57 -19.06
CA LEU A 335 -9.06 -4.82 -19.49
C LEU A 335 -10.56 -4.67 -19.73
N ASN A 336 -11.34 -3.96 -18.90
CA ASN A 336 -12.76 -3.73 -19.17
C ASN A 336 -13.03 -2.85 -20.41
N LEU A 337 -12.10 -1.96 -20.77
CA LEU A 337 -12.21 -1.10 -21.95
C LEU A 337 -11.72 -1.77 -23.25
N THR A 338 -10.81 -2.74 -23.16
CA THR A 338 -10.29 -3.48 -24.31
C THR A 338 -11.31 -4.51 -24.81
N HIS A 339 -11.32 -4.79 -26.13
CA HIS A 339 -12.18 -5.81 -26.72
C HIS A 339 -12.01 -7.19 -26.03
N PRO A 340 -13.09 -7.97 -25.77
CA PRO A 340 -13.03 -9.24 -25.03
C PRO A 340 -12.06 -10.31 -25.56
N SER A 341 -11.83 -10.34 -26.87
CA SER A 341 -10.88 -11.29 -27.48
C SER A 341 -9.42 -10.96 -27.18
N VAL A 342 -9.13 -9.70 -26.86
CA VAL A 342 -7.80 -9.23 -26.50
C VAL A 342 -7.62 -9.42 -24.99
N LEU A 343 -6.45 -9.91 -24.58
CA LEU A 343 -6.13 -10.26 -23.18
C LEU A 343 -7.08 -11.31 -22.55
N ARG A 344 -7.63 -12.23 -23.37
CA ARG A 344 -8.52 -13.30 -22.89
C ARG A 344 -7.89 -14.14 -21.76
N PRO A 345 -6.63 -14.63 -21.84
CA PRO A 345 -6.02 -15.41 -20.76
C PRO A 345 -5.99 -14.66 -19.42
N GLU A 346 -5.75 -13.35 -19.47
CA GLU A 346 -5.67 -12.50 -18.29
C GLU A 346 -7.05 -12.27 -17.66
N ARG A 347 -8.11 -12.18 -18.47
CA ARG A 347 -9.52 -12.15 -17.99
C ARG A 347 -9.88 -13.43 -17.25
N GLU A 348 -9.66 -14.57 -17.90
CA GLU A 348 -9.95 -15.90 -17.35
C GLU A 348 -9.20 -16.11 -16.03
N TYR A 349 -7.95 -15.65 -15.96
CA TYR A 349 -7.17 -15.71 -14.74
C TYR A 349 -7.75 -14.84 -13.62
N LEU A 350 -8.08 -13.57 -13.88
CA LEU A 350 -8.69 -12.68 -12.89
C LEU A 350 -9.98 -13.27 -12.31
N LEU A 351 -10.80 -13.89 -13.16
CA LEU A 351 -12.01 -14.62 -12.74
C LEU A 351 -11.65 -15.83 -11.88
N SER A 352 -10.61 -16.60 -12.25
CA SER A 352 -10.20 -17.78 -11.48
C SER A 352 -9.75 -17.45 -10.04
N ILE A 353 -9.19 -16.26 -9.83
CA ILE A 353 -8.71 -15.82 -8.51
C ILE A 353 -9.70 -14.90 -7.79
N SER A 354 -10.75 -14.41 -8.45
CA SER A 354 -11.64 -13.38 -7.92
C SER A 354 -12.25 -13.79 -6.58
N GLU A 355 -12.56 -15.07 -6.38
CA GLU A 355 -13.15 -15.63 -5.16
C GLU A 355 -12.13 -16.11 -4.11
N THR A 356 -10.84 -15.95 -4.37
CA THR A 356 -9.79 -16.42 -3.45
C THR A 356 -9.81 -15.62 -2.12
N PRO A 357 -9.83 -16.27 -0.94
CA PRO A 357 -9.91 -15.57 0.36
C PRO A 357 -8.78 -14.56 0.59
N GLN A 358 -7.58 -14.84 0.08
CA GLN A 358 -6.39 -13.99 0.18
C GLN A 358 -6.59 -12.63 -0.53
N LEU A 359 -7.46 -12.58 -1.53
CA LEU A 359 -7.82 -11.37 -2.28
C LEU A 359 -8.97 -10.59 -1.65
N ALA A 360 -9.74 -11.18 -0.71
CA ALA A 360 -10.97 -10.58 -0.20
C ALA A 360 -10.78 -9.15 0.36
N GLY A 361 -9.68 -8.91 1.09
CA GLY A 361 -9.35 -7.58 1.61
C GLY A 361 -9.03 -6.57 0.50
N MET A 362 -8.27 -6.99 -0.51
CA MET A 362 -7.91 -6.16 -1.66
C MET A 362 -9.14 -5.88 -2.54
N ARG A 363 -9.97 -6.89 -2.78
CA ARG A 363 -11.25 -6.79 -3.51
C ARG A 363 -12.18 -5.80 -2.82
N LYS A 364 -12.44 -5.97 -1.52
CA LYS A 364 -13.27 -5.03 -0.75
C LYS A 364 -12.76 -3.60 -0.83
N PHE A 365 -11.44 -3.41 -0.78
CA PHE A 365 -10.84 -2.08 -0.91
C PHE A 365 -11.04 -1.50 -2.32
N MET A 366 -10.72 -2.25 -3.38
CA MET A 366 -10.88 -1.78 -4.76
C MET A 366 -12.35 -1.51 -5.11
N THR A 367 -13.28 -2.38 -4.68
CA THR A 367 -14.74 -2.16 -4.83
C THR A 367 -15.22 -0.92 -4.09
N SER A 368 -14.61 -0.57 -2.93
CA SER A 368 -14.96 0.67 -2.23
C SER A 368 -14.54 1.94 -2.97
N LEU A 369 -13.52 1.86 -3.82
CA LEU A 369 -13.07 2.96 -4.67
C LEU A 369 -13.81 2.99 -6.01
N HIS A 370 -14.17 1.82 -6.54
CA HIS A 370 -14.87 1.68 -7.81
C HIS A 370 -15.85 0.49 -7.75
N PRO A 371 -17.13 0.71 -7.39
CA PRO A 371 -18.10 -0.37 -7.14
C PRO A 371 -18.32 -1.33 -8.33
N GLN A 372 -18.18 -0.84 -9.56
CA GLN A 372 -18.40 -1.60 -10.79
C GLN A 372 -17.15 -2.32 -11.32
N LEU A 373 -16.03 -2.28 -10.59
CA LEU A 373 -14.74 -2.77 -11.12
C LEU A 373 -14.75 -4.26 -11.52
N PHE A 374 -15.57 -5.09 -10.85
CA PHE A 374 -15.64 -6.53 -11.07
C PHE A 374 -16.95 -7.01 -11.71
N THR A 375 -17.95 -6.13 -11.90
CA THR A 375 -19.27 -6.52 -12.42
C THR A 375 -19.25 -6.77 -13.93
N ASP A 376 -18.40 -6.06 -14.68
CA ASP A 376 -18.36 -6.18 -16.14
C ASP A 376 -17.66 -7.46 -16.64
N ALA A 377 -16.99 -8.20 -15.74
CA ALA A 377 -16.28 -9.42 -16.09
C ALA A 377 -17.19 -10.66 -16.17
N GLU A 378 -18.36 -10.63 -15.52
CA GLU A 378 -19.29 -11.77 -15.49
C GLU A 378 -20.22 -11.83 -16.71
N ASP A 379 -20.59 -10.68 -17.29
CA ASP A 379 -21.55 -10.61 -18.40
C ASP A 379 -20.98 -10.99 -19.79
N ILE A 380 -19.64 -11.11 -19.91
CA ILE A 380 -18.96 -11.31 -21.20
C ILE A 380 -18.72 -12.80 -21.52
N VAL A 381 -18.77 -13.70 -20.52
CA VAL A 381 -18.54 -15.15 -20.72
C VAL A 381 -19.77 -15.85 -21.34
N THR A 382 -20.90 -15.16 -21.46
CA THR A 382 -22.17 -15.71 -21.95
C THR A 382 -22.46 -15.53 -23.44
N GLU A 383 -21.59 -14.90 -24.25
CA GLU A 383 -21.80 -14.93 -25.70
C GLU A 383 -21.32 -16.26 -26.30
N PRO A 384 -22.22 -17.10 -26.84
CA PRO A 384 -21.80 -18.29 -27.58
C PRO A 384 -21.19 -17.86 -28.91
N GLU A 385 -20.06 -18.46 -29.25
CA GLU A 385 -19.43 -18.37 -30.58
C GLU A 385 -20.50 -18.57 -31.66
N LYS A 386 -20.61 -17.61 -32.58
CA LYS A 386 -21.31 -17.76 -33.86
C LYS A 386 -20.33 -17.68 -35.01
#